data_AF-A0A0D2PJZ6-F1
#
_entry.id   AF-A0A0D2PJZ6-F1
#
_cell.length_a   1.000
_cell.length_b   1.000
_cell.length_c   1.000
_cell.angle_alpha   90.00
_cell.angle_beta   90.00
_cell.angle_gamma   90.00
#
_symmetry.space_group_name_H-M   'P 1'
#
loop_
_entity.id
_entity.type
_entity.pdbx_description
1 polymer ?
#
loop_
_entity_poly.entity_id
_entity_poly.type
_entity_poly.pdbx_seq_one_letter_code
_entity_poly.pdbx_strand_id
1 'polypeptide(L)'
;MTIILYDSSSALPQKAFAPNTWKTRFCLNYKGLPYKTEWVEFESIGIDVYKKLGLPPSAHSPDGTPSYFLPVIHDTATGVSTSDSFAIAEYLEKTYPSPSLFPNDTSVFQSTVDDTVRDAGIKSLAQFILADIYLILNPESKEYFKRTREAAFGKALEDIAPKAEEGVAQWAAVKAGWDTVDSWYVKSGGPFVLGTTISWADFSVASWLIWARSVWGEENQRWKDIATWNNGRWGKVLNDLREYQKID
;
A
#
# COMPACT_ATOMS: atom_id res chain seq x y z
N MET A 1 15.14 7.91 19.96
CA MET A 1 13.70 7.81 19.70
C MET A 1 13.52 6.79 18.60
N THR A 2 12.53 5.91 18.70
CA THR A 2 12.29 4.87 17.68
C THR A 2 10.79 4.64 17.56
N ILE A 3 10.26 4.80 16.35
CA ILE A 3 8.89 4.40 16.03
C ILE A 3 8.89 2.90 15.73
N ILE A 4 7.94 2.14 16.27
CA ILE A 4 7.72 0.75 15.86
C ILE A 4 6.68 0.76 14.74
N LEU A 5 7.06 0.28 13.56
CA LEU A 5 6.14 0.04 12.45
C LEU A 5 5.74 -1.43 12.44
N TYR A 6 4.45 -1.72 12.59
CA TYR A 6 3.91 -3.05 12.38
C TYR A 6 3.58 -3.27 10.91
N ASP A 7 4.27 -4.22 10.27
CA ASP A 7 4.15 -4.53 8.85
C ASP A 7 3.88 -6.03 8.64
N SER A 8 3.19 -6.37 7.56
CA SER A 8 2.93 -7.76 7.19
C SER A 8 4.21 -8.43 6.70
N SER A 9 4.52 -9.60 7.26
CA SER A 9 5.64 -10.42 6.83
C SER A 9 5.36 -11.14 5.50
N SER A 10 6.40 -11.49 4.76
CA SER A 10 6.32 -12.37 3.59
C SER A 10 7.60 -13.19 3.43
N ALA A 11 7.56 -14.16 2.51
CA ALA A 11 8.69 -15.01 2.16
C ALA A 11 9.67 -14.32 1.19
N LEU A 12 9.41 -13.07 0.79
CA LEU A 12 10.35 -12.28 0.00
C LEU A 12 11.60 -11.93 0.84
N PRO A 13 12.79 -11.80 0.23
CA PRO A 13 14.02 -11.43 0.96
C PRO A 13 13.87 -10.16 1.80
N GLN A 14 13.16 -9.17 1.27
CA GLN A 14 12.89 -7.89 1.92
C GLN A 14 11.66 -7.88 2.84
N LYS A 15 10.86 -8.96 2.84
CA LYS A 15 9.58 -9.14 3.55
C LYS A 15 8.46 -8.16 3.19
N ALA A 16 8.72 -6.85 3.08
CA ALA A 16 7.73 -5.83 2.77
C ALA A 16 7.19 -5.99 1.34
N PHE A 17 5.86 -6.01 1.21
CA PHE A 17 5.15 -5.99 -0.07
C PHE A 17 3.82 -5.22 0.00
N ALA A 18 3.20 -5.11 1.18
CA ALA A 18 1.85 -4.60 1.31
C ALA A 18 1.79 -3.08 1.06
N PRO A 19 0.85 -2.60 0.22
CA PRO A 19 0.83 -1.21 -0.21
C PRO A 19 0.48 -0.26 0.94
N ASN A 20 -0.45 -0.64 1.82
CA ASN A 20 -0.83 0.25 2.93
C ASN A 20 0.32 0.48 3.91
N THR A 21 1.14 -0.53 4.19
CA THR A 21 2.29 -0.39 5.08
C THR A 21 3.43 0.36 4.40
N TRP A 22 3.60 0.19 3.08
CA TRP A 22 4.50 1.01 2.27
C TRP A 22 4.19 2.51 2.35
N LYS A 23 2.91 2.92 2.42
CA LYS A 23 2.54 4.33 2.62
C LYS A 23 3.18 4.90 3.89
N THR A 24 3.05 4.20 5.00
CA THR A 24 3.67 4.60 6.28
C THR A 24 5.19 4.54 6.21
N ARG A 25 5.77 3.51 5.59
CA ARG A 25 7.22 3.38 5.40
C ARG A 25 7.80 4.57 4.62
N PHE A 26 7.12 5.00 3.56
CA PHE A 26 7.49 6.21 2.81
C PHE A 26 7.43 7.45 3.70
N CYS A 27 6.37 7.64 4.48
CA CYS A 27 6.27 8.78 5.40
C CYS A 27 7.45 8.83 6.39
N LEU A 28 7.79 7.69 7.00
CA LEU A 28 8.89 7.59 7.96
C LEU A 28 10.24 7.88 7.29
N ASN A 29 10.50 7.28 6.13
CA ASN A 29 11.73 7.48 5.38
C ASN A 29 11.88 8.92 4.89
N TYR A 30 10.80 9.51 4.34
CA TYR A 30 10.79 10.88 3.86
C TYR A 30 11.04 11.88 4.99
N LYS A 31 10.44 11.66 6.16
CA LYS A 31 10.68 12.49 7.33
C LYS A 31 12.03 12.24 7.99
N GLY A 32 12.78 11.22 7.57
CA GLY A 32 14.04 10.81 8.20
C GLY A 32 13.85 10.32 9.64
N LEU A 33 12.66 9.79 9.98
CA LEU A 33 12.36 9.33 11.31
C LEU A 33 12.92 7.91 11.53
N PRO A 34 13.71 7.67 12.58
CA PRO A 34 14.19 6.34 12.90
C PRO A 34 13.02 5.45 13.32
N TYR A 35 12.91 4.29 12.70
CA TYR A 35 11.90 3.30 13.04
C TYR A 35 12.48 1.88 13.01
N LYS A 36 11.74 0.95 13.60
CA LYS A 36 11.99 -0.48 13.52
C LYS A 36 10.71 -1.17 13.05
N THR A 37 10.84 -2.09 12.10
CA THR A 37 9.72 -2.93 11.65
C THR A 37 9.56 -4.13 12.59
N GLU A 38 8.37 -4.27 13.17
CA GLU A 38 7.89 -5.53 13.74
C GLU A 38 7.05 -6.25 12.69
N TRP A 39 7.55 -7.39 12.22
CA TRP A 39 6.92 -8.21 11.19
C TRP A 39 5.85 -9.11 11.80
N VAL A 40 4.65 -9.09 11.23
CA VAL A 40 3.48 -9.78 11.78
C VAL A 40 2.81 -10.63 10.69
N GLU A 41 2.42 -11.84 11.04
CA GLU A 41 1.61 -12.72 10.18
C GLU A 41 0.13 -12.31 10.22
N PHE A 42 -0.62 -12.55 9.14
CA PHE A 42 -1.99 -12.01 9.00
C PHE A 42 -2.93 -12.42 10.13
N GLU A 43 -2.87 -13.69 10.56
CA GLU A 43 -3.72 -14.23 11.63
C GLU A 43 -3.42 -13.64 13.01
N SER A 44 -2.18 -13.19 13.21
CA SER A 44 -1.70 -12.64 14.47
C SER A 44 -2.03 -11.15 14.66
N ILE A 45 -2.39 -10.41 13.60
CA ILE A 45 -2.56 -8.94 13.66
C ILE A 45 -3.48 -8.52 14.81
N GLY A 46 -4.61 -9.19 14.99
CA GLY A 46 -5.58 -8.84 16.03
C GLY A 46 -5.03 -9.00 17.45
N ILE A 47 -4.22 -10.03 17.70
CA ILE A 47 -3.70 -10.33 19.04
C ILE A 47 -2.37 -9.62 19.28
N ASP A 48 -1.40 -9.83 18.40
CA ASP A 48 0.00 -9.42 18.59
C ASP A 48 0.21 -7.92 18.41
N VAL A 49 -0.76 -7.23 17.78
CA VAL A 49 -0.71 -5.78 17.56
C VAL A 49 -1.87 -5.09 18.26
N TYR A 50 -3.11 -5.35 17.81
CA TYR A 50 -4.26 -4.55 18.26
C TYR A 50 -4.58 -4.75 19.74
N LYS A 51 -4.71 -6.00 20.19
CA LYS A 51 -4.93 -6.31 21.60
C LYS A 51 -3.75 -5.89 22.47
N LYS A 52 -2.50 -6.14 22.03
CA LYS A 52 -1.28 -5.73 22.73
C LYS A 52 -1.21 -4.21 22.97
N LEU A 53 -1.61 -3.42 21.97
CA LEU A 53 -1.54 -1.95 22.02
C LEU A 53 -2.84 -1.29 22.49
N GLY A 54 -3.88 -2.07 22.83
CA GLY A 54 -5.17 -1.53 23.26
C GLY A 54 -5.94 -0.77 22.18
N LEU A 55 -5.73 -1.12 20.90
CA LEU A 55 -6.39 -0.47 19.77
C LEU A 55 -7.76 -1.10 19.45
N PRO A 56 -8.76 -0.29 19.03
CA PRO A 56 -10.02 -0.84 18.54
C PRO A 56 -9.83 -1.54 17.18
N PRO A 57 -10.73 -2.47 16.79
CA PRO A 57 -10.75 -3.03 15.45
C PRO A 57 -10.77 -1.93 14.37
N SER A 58 -10.15 -2.22 13.23
CA SER A 58 -10.07 -1.26 12.12
C SER A 58 -11.41 -1.10 11.40
N ALA A 59 -12.16 -2.19 11.30
CA ALA A 59 -13.47 -2.23 10.69
C ALA A 59 -14.26 -3.42 11.26
N HIS A 60 -15.53 -3.50 10.88
CA HIS A 60 -16.37 -4.68 11.13
C HIS A 60 -16.94 -5.15 9.80
N SER A 61 -16.94 -6.47 9.59
CA SER A 61 -17.66 -7.10 8.50
C SER A 61 -19.17 -6.90 8.64
N PRO A 62 -19.98 -7.11 7.58
CA PRO A 62 -21.44 -6.99 7.66
C PRO A 62 -22.10 -7.87 8.74
N ASP A 63 -21.45 -8.97 9.13
CA ASP A 63 -21.88 -9.89 10.19
C ASP A 63 -21.41 -9.48 11.60
N GLY A 64 -20.73 -8.33 11.73
CA GLY A 64 -20.19 -7.82 12.99
C GLY A 64 -18.81 -8.36 13.37
N THR A 65 -18.20 -9.23 12.56
CA THR A 65 -16.86 -9.76 12.85
C THR A 65 -15.80 -8.65 12.78
N PRO A 66 -14.96 -8.48 13.82
CA PRO A 66 -13.93 -7.44 13.81
C PRO A 66 -12.82 -7.75 12.80
N SER A 67 -12.36 -6.73 12.09
CA SER A 67 -11.25 -6.78 11.15
C SER A 67 -10.08 -5.92 11.64
N TYR A 68 -8.87 -6.43 11.46
CA TYR A 68 -7.63 -5.79 11.91
C TYR A 68 -6.68 -5.68 10.73
N PHE A 69 -6.14 -4.48 10.50
CA PHE A 69 -5.31 -4.20 9.33
C PHE A 69 -3.99 -3.56 9.73
N LEU A 70 -2.99 -3.69 8.86
CA LEU A 70 -1.74 -2.93 8.99
C LEU A 70 -1.74 -1.84 7.90
N PRO A 71 -1.05 -0.71 8.11
CA PRO A 71 -0.06 -0.44 9.16
C PRO A 71 -0.66 -0.05 10.52
N VAL A 72 0.11 -0.35 11.55
CA VAL A 72 0.02 0.27 12.88
C VAL A 72 1.40 0.83 13.22
N ILE A 73 1.45 1.97 13.88
CA ILE A 73 2.67 2.42 14.55
C ILE A 73 2.49 2.51 16.06
N HIS A 74 3.59 2.32 16.79
CA HIS A 74 3.72 2.75 18.18
C HIS A 74 4.92 3.69 18.28
N ASP A 75 4.67 4.96 18.57
CA ASP A 75 5.74 5.93 18.80
C ASP A 75 6.17 5.90 20.28
N THR A 76 7.33 5.30 20.54
CA THR A 76 7.89 5.19 21.89
C THR A 76 8.24 6.54 22.52
N ALA A 77 8.40 7.61 21.73
CA ALA A 77 8.70 8.93 22.24
C ALA A 77 7.47 9.61 22.87
N THR A 78 6.28 9.35 22.32
CA THR A 78 5.02 9.97 22.77
C THR A 78 4.09 8.98 23.48
N GLY A 79 4.34 7.67 23.37
CA GLY A 79 3.47 6.60 23.85
C GLY A 79 2.23 6.37 22.97
N VAL A 80 2.08 7.08 21.85
CA VAL A 80 0.90 6.99 20.98
C VAL A 80 0.99 5.76 20.09
N SER A 81 -0.10 5.00 20.05
CA SER A 81 -0.33 3.96 19.04
C SER A 81 -1.44 4.42 18.10
N THR A 82 -1.24 4.28 16.80
CA THR A 82 -2.25 4.64 15.80
C THR A 82 -2.20 3.69 14.61
N SER A 83 -3.38 3.40 14.06
CA SER A 83 -3.61 2.57 12.89
C SER A 83 -4.20 3.41 11.76
N ASP A 84 -4.31 2.84 10.56
CA ASP A 84 -4.69 3.53 9.31
C ASP A 84 -3.56 4.39 8.73
N SER A 85 -3.17 4.12 7.47
CA SER A 85 -2.01 4.77 6.86
C SER A 85 -2.15 6.28 6.69
N PHE A 86 -3.38 6.81 6.55
CA PHE A 86 -3.61 8.24 6.41
C PHE A 86 -3.63 8.91 7.79
N ALA A 87 -4.34 8.33 8.77
CA ALA A 87 -4.31 8.80 10.15
C ALA A 87 -2.89 8.81 10.75
N ILE A 88 -2.09 7.79 10.41
CA ILE A 88 -0.66 7.74 10.75
C ILE A 88 0.09 8.92 10.11
N ALA A 89 -0.15 9.22 8.83
CA ALA A 89 0.49 10.35 8.16
C ALA A 89 0.09 11.69 8.80
N GLU A 90 -1.18 11.88 9.17
CA GLU A 90 -1.65 13.07 9.90
C GLU A 90 -0.99 13.20 11.28
N TYR A 91 -0.88 12.09 12.00
CA TYR A 91 -0.17 12.04 13.28
C TYR A 91 1.31 12.44 13.12
N LEU A 92 2.00 11.88 12.11
CA LEU A 92 3.40 12.18 11.84
C LEU A 92 3.58 13.63 11.38
N GLU A 93 2.65 14.18 10.60
CA GLU A 93 2.66 15.60 10.21
C GLU A 93 2.55 16.52 11.42
N LYS A 94 1.63 16.23 12.32
CA LYS A 94 1.42 17.03 13.53
C LYS A 94 2.59 16.92 14.51
N THR A 95 3.13 15.72 14.69
CA THR A 95 4.15 15.43 15.72
C THR A 95 5.56 15.77 15.23
N TYR A 96 5.81 15.59 13.93
CA TYR A 96 7.10 15.77 13.27
C TYR A 96 6.92 16.62 11.99
N PRO A 97 6.74 17.95 12.10
CA PRO A 97 6.21 18.78 11.03
C PRO A 97 7.13 18.99 9.82
N SER A 98 8.40 18.60 9.88
CA SER A 98 9.36 18.82 8.81
C SER A 98 10.10 17.53 8.43
N PRO A 99 10.25 17.22 7.12
CA PRO A 99 9.53 17.80 5.99
C PRO A 99 8.02 17.51 6.01
N SER A 100 7.23 18.38 5.37
CA SER A 100 5.76 18.27 5.32
C SER A 100 5.30 17.16 4.37
N LEU A 101 4.37 16.32 4.82
CA LEU A 101 3.63 15.33 4.01
C LEU A 101 2.44 15.95 3.28
N PHE A 102 1.89 17.03 3.84
CA PHE A 102 0.71 17.72 3.33
C PHE A 102 1.00 19.20 3.06
N PRO A 103 1.89 19.54 2.10
CA PRO A 103 2.20 20.94 1.80
C PRO A 103 0.94 21.75 1.47
N ASN A 104 0.86 22.97 1.98
CA ASN A 104 -0.25 23.90 1.75
C ASN A 104 -1.62 23.37 2.20
N ASP A 105 -1.68 22.63 3.32
CA ASP A 105 -2.91 22.12 3.93
C ASP A 105 -3.75 21.25 2.98
N THR A 106 -3.07 20.48 2.13
CA THR A 106 -3.70 19.68 1.07
C THR A 106 -4.18 18.29 1.53
N SER A 107 -4.12 17.97 2.82
CA SER A 107 -4.41 16.61 3.35
C SER A 107 -5.76 16.07 2.88
N VAL A 108 -6.82 16.89 2.92
CA VAL A 108 -8.17 16.51 2.47
C VAL A 108 -8.22 16.15 0.99
N PHE A 109 -7.47 16.85 0.13
CA PHE A 109 -7.42 16.51 -1.29
C PHE A 109 -6.56 15.27 -1.51
N GLN A 110 -5.46 15.13 -0.77
CA GLN A 110 -4.58 13.98 -0.90
C GLN A 110 -5.26 12.67 -0.44
N SER A 111 -6.17 12.68 0.54
CA SER A 111 -6.94 11.47 0.87
C SER A 111 -7.80 10.97 -0.29
N THR A 112 -8.38 11.88 -1.09
CA THR A 112 -9.17 11.51 -2.28
C THR A 112 -8.34 10.89 -3.41
N VAL A 113 -7.03 11.20 -3.45
CA VAL A 113 -6.09 10.56 -4.37
C VAL A 113 -5.99 9.07 -4.05
N ASP A 114 -5.82 8.70 -2.78
CA ASP A 114 -5.69 7.29 -2.39
C ASP A 114 -6.96 6.49 -2.66
N ASP A 115 -8.13 7.07 -2.36
CA ASP A 115 -9.41 6.46 -2.70
C ASP A 115 -9.53 6.20 -4.20
N THR A 116 -9.16 7.18 -5.02
CA THR A 116 -9.27 7.05 -6.47
C THR A 116 -8.24 6.05 -7.03
N VAL A 117 -7.01 6.02 -6.51
CA VAL A 117 -6.00 5.02 -6.92
C VAL A 117 -6.50 3.61 -6.56
N ARG A 118 -7.05 3.43 -5.35
CA ARG A 118 -7.65 2.17 -4.91
C ARG A 118 -8.80 1.74 -5.82
N ASP A 119 -9.74 2.64 -6.08
CA ASP A 119 -10.99 2.29 -6.75
C ASP A 119 -10.82 2.15 -8.28
N ALA A 120 -10.00 3.01 -8.90
CA ALA A 120 -9.77 2.99 -10.34
C ALA A 120 -8.60 2.10 -10.74
N GLY A 121 -7.45 2.20 -10.06
CA GLY A 121 -6.22 1.51 -10.43
C GLY A 121 -6.12 0.09 -9.87
N ILE A 122 -6.63 -0.15 -8.66
CA ILE A 122 -6.34 -1.38 -7.90
C ILE A 122 -7.48 -2.37 -7.89
N LYS A 123 -8.73 -1.91 -7.81
CA LYS A 123 -9.89 -2.82 -7.84
C LYS A 123 -9.83 -3.77 -9.04
N SER A 124 -9.42 -3.25 -10.19
CA SER A 124 -9.27 -4.07 -11.40
C SER A 124 -8.04 -4.97 -11.38
N LEU A 125 -6.95 -4.51 -10.75
CA LEU A 125 -5.68 -5.23 -10.62
C LEU A 125 -5.76 -6.40 -9.65
N ALA A 126 -6.57 -6.26 -8.58
CA ALA A 126 -6.67 -7.21 -7.49
C ALA A 126 -6.90 -8.65 -7.97
N GLN A 127 -7.79 -8.85 -8.93
CA GLN A 127 -8.10 -10.19 -9.44
C GLN A 127 -6.90 -10.88 -10.10
N PHE A 128 -5.97 -10.12 -10.70
CA PHE A 128 -4.77 -10.68 -11.33
C PHE A 128 -3.67 -11.06 -10.35
N ILE A 129 -3.61 -10.40 -9.19
CA ILE A 129 -2.44 -10.43 -8.31
C ILE A 129 -2.65 -11.30 -7.06
N LEU A 130 -3.90 -11.60 -6.66
CA LEU A 130 -4.19 -12.34 -5.42
C LEU A 130 -3.56 -13.73 -5.36
N ALA A 131 -3.61 -14.50 -6.46
CA ALA A 131 -2.97 -15.82 -6.51
C ALA A 131 -1.45 -15.71 -6.36
N ASP A 132 -0.84 -14.68 -6.96
CA ASP A 132 0.60 -14.43 -6.88
C ASP A 132 1.01 -13.95 -5.48
N ILE A 133 0.16 -13.18 -4.78
CA ILE A 133 0.40 -12.83 -3.38
C ILE A 133 0.53 -14.10 -2.55
N TYR A 134 -0.39 -15.05 -2.69
CA TYR A 134 -0.36 -16.31 -1.93
C TYR A 134 0.97 -17.06 -2.08
N LEU A 135 1.62 -16.97 -3.25
CA LEU A 135 2.92 -17.61 -3.49
C LEU A 135 4.06 -16.98 -2.70
N ILE A 136 3.99 -15.66 -2.46
CA ILE A 136 5.02 -14.92 -1.73
C ILE A 136 4.78 -14.86 -0.22
N LEU A 137 3.64 -15.34 0.29
CA LEU A 137 3.37 -15.35 1.73
C LEU A 137 4.19 -16.42 2.46
N ASN A 138 4.48 -16.15 3.74
CA ASN A 138 4.96 -17.18 4.66
C ASN A 138 3.91 -18.29 4.83
N PRO A 139 4.32 -19.55 5.07
CA PRO A 139 3.40 -20.66 5.28
C PRO A 139 2.26 -20.38 6.26
N GLU A 140 2.56 -19.68 7.36
CA GLU A 140 1.64 -19.30 8.44
C GLU A 140 0.53 -18.38 7.94
N SER A 141 0.85 -17.47 7.03
CA SER A 141 -0.11 -16.51 6.47
C SER A 141 -0.98 -17.08 5.33
N LYS A 142 -0.60 -18.23 4.75
CA LYS A 142 -1.25 -18.78 3.54
C LYS A 142 -2.69 -19.22 3.79
N GLU A 143 -2.96 -19.96 4.86
CA GLU A 143 -4.30 -20.47 5.13
C GLU A 143 -5.29 -19.32 5.37
N TYR A 144 -4.92 -18.38 6.25
CA TYR A 144 -5.73 -17.20 6.51
C TYR A 144 -6.02 -16.41 5.23
N PHE A 145 -4.99 -16.16 4.41
CA PHE A 145 -5.16 -15.43 3.15
C PHE A 145 -6.08 -16.17 2.19
N LYS A 146 -5.85 -17.47 1.94
CA LYS A 146 -6.69 -18.26 1.05
C LYS A 146 -8.15 -18.26 1.50
N ARG A 147 -8.42 -18.63 2.76
CA ARG A 147 -9.77 -18.67 3.33
C ARG A 147 -10.51 -17.34 3.20
N THR A 148 -9.85 -16.23 3.55
CA THR A 148 -10.49 -14.91 3.54
C THR A 148 -10.75 -14.39 2.13
N ARG A 149 -9.86 -14.68 1.16
CA ARG A 149 -10.02 -14.25 -0.23
C ARG A 149 -11.05 -15.10 -0.96
N GLU A 150 -11.05 -16.42 -0.76
CA GLU A 150 -12.07 -17.29 -1.34
C GLU A 150 -13.47 -16.94 -0.84
N ALA A 151 -13.62 -16.65 0.45
CA ALA A 151 -14.88 -16.16 1.01
C ALA A 151 -15.32 -14.82 0.40
N ALA A 152 -14.39 -13.89 0.19
CA ALA A 152 -14.69 -12.57 -0.38
C ALA A 152 -15.10 -12.61 -1.86
N PHE A 153 -14.53 -13.55 -2.64
CA PHE A 153 -14.79 -13.66 -4.08
C PHE A 153 -15.78 -14.77 -4.45
N GLY A 154 -16.14 -15.64 -3.51
CA GLY A 154 -17.03 -16.79 -3.74
C GLY A 154 -16.46 -17.82 -4.73
N LYS A 155 -15.14 -17.85 -4.91
CA LYS A 155 -14.41 -18.71 -5.86
C LYS A 155 -13.14 -19.25 -5.21
N ALA A 156 -12.63 -20.38 -5.71
CA ALA A 156 -11.30 -20.85 -5.36
C ALA A 156 -10.24 -19.81 -5.77
N LEU A 157 -9.18 -19.66 -4.98
CA LEU A 157 -8.16 -18.62 -5.18
C LEU A 157 -7.54 -18.67 -6.59
N GLU A 158 -7.34 -19.88 -7.12
CA GLU A 158 -6.76 -20.14 -8.43
C GLU A 158 -7.72 -19.79 -9.59
N ASP A 159 -9.01 -19.64 -9.31
CA ASP A 159 -10.07 -19.31 -10.26
C ASP A 159 -10.55 -17.85 -10.15
N ILE A 160 -9.96 -17.05 -9.27
CA ILE A 160 -10.29 -15.61 -9.15
C ILE A 160 -9.77 -14.83 -10.36
N ALA A 161 -8.59 -15.18 -10.89
CA ALA A 161 -7.99 -14.44 -11.99
C ALA A 161 -8.85 -14.55 -13.26
N PRO A 162 -9.13 -13.43 -13.95
CA PRO A 162 -9.95 -13.44 -15.15
C PRO A 162 -9.21 -14.17 -16.29
N LYS A 163 -9.96 -14.93 -17.10
CA LYS A 163 -9.42 -15.78 -18.17
C LYS A 163 -9.89 -15.27 -19.54
N ALA A 164 -9.09 -15.55 -20.59
CA ALA A 164 -9.43 -15.24 -21.99
C ALA A 164 -9.89 -13.78 -22.21
N GLU A 165 -11.03 -13.56 -22.87
CA GLU A 165 -11.56 -12.25 -23.23
C GLU A 165 -11.84 -11.35 -22.02
N GLU A 166 -12.33 -11.93 -20.92
CA GLU A 166 -12.53 -11.22 -19.65
C GLU A 166 -11.19 -10.68 -19.12
N GLY A 167 -10.12 -11.47 -19.24
CA GLY A 167 -8.77 -11.06 -18.87
C GLY A 167 -8.28 -9.87 -19.68
N VAL A 168 -8.55 -9.83 -20.99
CA VAL A 168 -8.18 -8.71 -21.86
C VAL A 168 -8.94 -7.43 -21.47
N ALA A 169 -10.27 -7.53 -21.30
CA ALA A 169 -11.10 -6.40 -20.91
C ALA A 169 -10.72 -5.86 -19.53
N GLN A 170 -10.48 -6.75 -18.57
CA GLN A 170 -10.09 -6.39 -17.22
C GLN A 170 -8.69 -5.75 -17.18
N TRP A 171 -7.74 -6.23 -17.98
CA TRP A 171 -6.41 -5.62 -18.09
C TRP A 171 -6.46 -4.22 -18.73
N ALA A 172 -7.33 -4.03 -19.73
CA ALA A 172 -7.60 -2.70 -20.27
C ALA A 172 -8.20 -1.75 -19.22
N ALA A 173 -9.07 -2.25 -18.34
CA ALA A 173 -9.61 -1.48 -17.22
C ALA A 173 -8.53 -1.11 -16.18
N VAL A 174 -7.57 -2.00 -15.91
CA VAL A 174 -6.38 -1.66 -15.09
C VAL A 174 -5.65 -0.48 -15.70
N LYS A 175 -5.33 -0.55 -17.00
CA LYS A 175 -4.64 0.54 -17.70
C LYS A 175 -5.44 1.85 -17.64
N ALA A 176 -6.75 1.80 -17.88
CA ALA A 176 -7.62 2.99 -17.81
C ALA A 176 -7.64 3.63 -16.41
N GLY A 177 -7.56 2.82 -15.36
CA GLY A 177 -7.38 3.28 -13.98
C GLY A 177 -6.09 4.09 -13.80
N TRP A 178 -4.97 3.54 -14.29
CA TRP A 178 -3.69 4.25 -14.27
C TRP A 178 -3.69 5.49 -15.17
N ASP A 179 -4.33 5.45 -16.35
CA ASP A 179 -4.51 6.62 -17.22
C ASP A 179 -5.27 7.76 -16.49
N THR A 180 -6.22 7.42 -15.62
CA THR A 180 -6.93 8.40 -14.78
C THR A 180 -5.99 9.07 -13.78
N VAL A 181 -5.14 8.27 -13.12
CA VAL A 181 -4.13 8.78 -12.16
C VAL A 181 -3.09 9.64 -12.90
N ASP A 182 -2.65 9.23 -14.09
CA ASP A 182 -1.70 9.98 -14.94
C ASP A 182 -2.21 11.38 -15.26
N SER A 183 -3.53 11.52 -15.46
CA SER A 183 -4.15 12.82 -15.77
C SER A 183 -3.85 13.90 -14.72
N TRP A 184 -3.63 13.54 -13.45
CA TRP A 184 -3.25 14.50 -12.41
C TRP A 184 -1.82 14.97 -12.56
N TYR A 185 -0.89 14.06 -12.85
CA TYR A 185 0.51 14.42 -13.08
C TYR A 185 0.69 15.22 -14.37
N VAL A 186 -0.10 14.94 -15.41
CA VAL A 186 -0.13 15.77 -16.63
C VAL A 186 -0.60 17.18 -16.29
N LYS A 187 -1.66 17.32 -15.49
CA LYS A 187 -2.20 18.63 -15.08
C LYS A 187 -1.27 19.39 -14.10
N SER A 188 -0.56 18.69 -13.23
CA SER A 188 0.37 19.30 -12.28
C SER A 188 1.61 19.87 -12.97
N GLY A 189 1.95 19.37 -14.17
CA GLY A 189 3.08 19.85 -14.97
C GLY A 189 4.44 19.46 -14.42
N GLY A 190 4.51 18.57 -13.41
CA GLY A 190 5.76 18.16 -12.77
C GLY A 190 5.86 16.65 -12.54
N PRO A 191 6.95 16.18 -11.90
CA PRO A 191 7.14 14.76 -11.59
C PRO A 191 6.17 14.22 -10.53
N PHE A 192 5.56 15.10 -9.73
CA PHE A 192 4.70 14.75 -8.58
C PHE A 192 3.28 15.29 -8.74
N VAL A 193 2.35 14.79 -7.92
CA VAL A 193 0.93 15.20 -7.91
C VAL A 193 0.80 16.70 -7.62
N LEU A 194 1.66 17.26 -6.77
CA LEU A 194 1.73 18.69 -6.48
C LEU A 194 2.81 19.41 -7.33
N GLY A 195 3.07 18.92 -8.54
CA GLY A 195 4.02 19.51 -9.48
C GLY A 195 5.46 19.10 -9.14
N THR A 196 6.26 20.02 -8.60
CA THR A 196 7.65 19.75 -8.22
C THR A 196 7.83 19.36 -6.76
N THR A 197 6.75 19.34 -5.98
CA THR A 197 6.78 19.08 -4.54
C THR A 197 6.28 17.67 -4.25
N ILE A 198 7.10 16.89 -3.54
CA ILE A 198 6.73 15.58 -3.02
C ILE A 198 5.65 15.73 -1.95
N SER A 199 4.67 14.82 -1.98
CA SER A 199 3.55 14.79 -1.04
C SER A 199 3.14 13.36 -0.69
N TRP A 200 2.29 13.20 0.32
CA TRP A 200 1.70 11.90 0.67
C TRP A 200 0.96 11.22 -0.49
N ALA A 201 0.35 12.00 -1.39
CA ALA A 201 -0.30 11.51 -2.60
C ALA A 201 0.67 10.72 -3.50
N ASP A 202 1.92 11.18 -3.62
CA ASP A 202 2.96 10.49 -4.38
C ASP A 202 3.36 9.18 -3.69
N PHE A 203 3.39 9.16 -2.35
CA PHE A 203 3.66 7.95 -1.57
C PHE A 203 2.53 6.92 -1.69
N SER A 204 1.26 7.35 -1.71
CA SER A 204 0.14 6.47 -2.00
C SER A 204 0.32 5.80 -3.36
N VAL A 205 0.51 6.59 -4.43
CA VAL A 205 0.71 6.06 -5.79
C VAL A 205 1.90 5.10 -5.85
N ALA A 206 3.04 5.50 -5.31
CA ALA A 206 4.25 4.68 -5.30
C ALA A 206 4.06 3.37 -4.53
N SER A 207 3.33 3.38 -3.41
CA SER A 207 3.10 2.18 -2.60
C SER A 207 2.32 1.11 -3.36
N TRP A 208 1.33 1.53 -4.15
CA TRP A 208 0.57 0.64 -5.01
C TRP A 208 1.40 0.05 -6.15
N LEU A 209 2.31 0.84 -6.72
CA LEU A 209 3.27 0.37 -7.73
C LEU A 209 4.30 -0.60 -7.15
N ILE A 210 4.83 -0.32 -5.95
CA ILE A 210 5.74 -1.23 -5.24
C ILE A 210 5.07 -2.55 -4.93
N TRP A 211 3.79 -2.55 -4.58
CA TRP A 211 3.06 -3.79 -4.34
C TRP A 211 3.04 -4.69 -5.59
N ALA A 212 2.66 -4.14 -6.75
CA ALA A 212 2.71 -4.87 -8.01
C ALA A 212 4.12 -5.38 -8.34
N ARG A 213 5.14 -4.52 -8.21
CA ARG A 213 6.54 -4.89 -8.45
C ARG A 213 7.04 -5.98 -7.51
N SER A 214 6.71 -5.89 -6.22
CA SER A 214 7.19 -6.83 -5.20
C SER A 214 6.57 -8.21 -5.37
N VAL A 215 5.28 -8.28 -5.70
CA VAL A 215 4.58 -9.56 -5.89
C VAL A 215 5.01 -10.25 -7.17
N TRP A 216 5.09 -9.51 -8.28
CA TRP A 216 5.39 -10.10 -9.58
C TRP A 216 6.88 -10.21 -9.89
N GLY A 217 7.71 -9.38 -9.28
CA GLY A 217 9.12 -9.22 -9.62
C GLY A 217 9.34 -8.36 -10.87
N GLU A 218 10.55 -7.81 -11.00
CA GLU A 218 10.88 -6.85 -12.06
C GLU A 218 10.86 -7.45 -13.47
N GLU A 219 11.07 -8.77 -13.58
CA GLU A 219 11.12 -9.45 -14.86
C GLU A 219 9.74 -9.83 -15.42
N ASN A 220 8.68 -9.74 -14.62
CA ASN A 220 7.33 -10.13 -15.01
C ASN A 220 6.73 -9.15 -16.03
N GLN A 221 6.08 -9.69 -17.06
CA GLN A 221 5.49 -8.88 -18.13
C GLN A 221 4.42 -7.91 -17.64
N ARG A 222 3.57 -8.30 -16.68
CA ARG A 222 2.52 -7.40 -16.13
C ARG A 222 3.13 -6.19 -15.42
N TRP A 223 4.23 -6.40 -14.69
CA TRP A 223 4.96 -5.30 -14.10
C TRP A 223 5.63 -4.43 -15.16
N LYS A 224 6.29 -5.03 -16.17
CA LYS A 224 6.91 -4.29 -17.29
C LYS A 224 5.90 -3.43 -18.06
N ASP A 225 4.70 -3.95 -18.29
CA ASP A 225 3.60 -3.21 -18.90
C ASP A 225 3.25 -1.99 -18.04
N ILE A 226 2.94 -2.18 -16.75
CA ILE A 226 2.63 -1.08 -15.83
C ILE A 226 3.78 -0.08 -15.81
N ALA A 227 5.03 -0.51 -15.65
CA ALA A 227 6.17 0.39 -15.58
C ALA A 227 6.36 1.26 -16.84
N THR A 228 5.92 0.79 -18.01
CA THR A 228 6.09 1.47 -19.31
C THR A 228 4.87 2.27 -19.77
N TRP A 229 3.68 2.08 -19.16
CA TRP A 229 2.51 2.88 -19.46
C TRP A 229 2.72 4.37 -19.21
N ASN A 230 1.91 5.20 -19.89
CA ASN A 230 1.92 6.66 -19.76
C ASN A 230 3.31 7.25 -20.00
N ASN A 231 3.99 6.78 -21.05
CA ASN A 231 5.37 7.15 -21.41
C ASN A 231 6.39 6.83 -20.30
N GLY A 232 6.23 5.68 -19.64
CA GLY A 232 7.13 5.22 -18.57
C GLY A 232 6.94 5.94 -17.23
N ARG A 233 5.80 6.61 -17.01
CA ARG A 233 5.57 7.42 -15.80
C ARG A 233 5.74 6.59 -14.54
N TRP A 234 5.16 5.40 -14.51
CA TRP A 234 5.07 4.61 -13.27
C TRP A 234 6.43 4.07 -12.82
N GLY A 235 7.26 3.63 -13.77
CA GLY A 235 8.67 3.33 -13.50
C GLY A 235 9.45 4.56 -13.01
N LYS A 236 9.18 5.73 -13.62
CA LYS A 236 9.83 6.99 -13.24
C LYS A 236 9.46 7.45 -11.83
N VAL A 237 8.18 7.40 -11.44
CA VAL A 237 7.72 7.75 -10.08
C VAL A 237 8.45 6.92 -9.03
N LEU A 238 8.59 5.61 -9.24
CA LEU A 238 9.36 4.76 -8.33
C LEU A 238 10.85 5.14 -8.29
N ASN A 239 11.46 5.47 -9.43
CA ASN A 239 12.86 5.90 -9.45
C ASN A 239 13.07 7.25 -8.77
N ASP A 240 12.17 8.22 -8.98
CA ASP A 240 12.24 9.56 -8.40
C ASP A 240 12.08 9.51 -6.86
N LEU A 241 11.38 8.49 -6.32
CA LEU A 241 11.19 8.26 -4.88
C LEU A 241 12.11 7.17 -4.29
N ARG A 242 13.15 6.73 -5.03
CA ARG A 242 13.98 5.57 -4.64
C ARG A 242 14.69 5.74 -3.29
N GLU A 243 15.07 6.95 -2.94
CA GLU A 243 15.80 7.22 -1.69
C GLU A 243 14.96 6.97 -0.43
N TYR A 244 13.63 7.01 -0.60
CA TYR A 244 12.64 6.79 0.45
C TYR A 244 12.10 5.35 0.47
N GLN A 245 12.70 4.43 -0.30
CA GLN A 245 12.30 3.02 -0.36
C GLN A 245 13.11 2.11 0.58
N LYS A 246 13.77 2.69 1.58
CA LYS A 246 14.59 1.94 2.53
C LYS A 246 13.72 1.04 3.42
N ILE A 247 14.25 -0.15 3.70
CA ILE A 247 13.74 -1.08 4.70
C ILE A 247 14.87 -1.22 5.73
N ASP A 248 14.49 -1.20 7.00
CA ASP A 248 15.40 -1.26 8.16
C ASP A 248 15.96 -2.66 8.44
#